data_AF-A0A8J2QHT0-F1
#
_entry.id   AF-A0A8J2QHT0-F1
#
_cell.length_a   1.000
_cell.length_b   1.000
_cell.length_c   1.000
_cell.angle_alpha   90.00
_cell.angle_beta   90.00
_cell.angle_gamma   90.00
#
_symmetry.space_group_name_H-M   'P 1'
#
loop_
_entity.id
_entity.type
_entity.pdbx_description
1 polymer ?
#
loop_
_entity_poly.entity_id
_entity_poly.type
_entity_poly.pdbx_seq_one_letter_code
_entity_poly.pdbx_strand_id
1 'polypeptide(L)'
;MLQALFATETFAMDLNMAARTVVFTNCQKFDGKDFRFITSGEYIQMSGRAGRRGLDDEGIVILMIDQKVTPSVVKSMVQGKADPINSAFHLIYNMVLNLLGVEEINPEYMLERSFYQFQNQAVIPDLIDKVKAKQKEYNALSIEQEQSIASYCHIRSQLELLGSQFRAFITKPEYI
;
A
#
# COMPACT_ATOMS: atom_id res chain seq x y z
N MET A 1 -11.11 36.34 13.78
CA MET A 1 -11.46 35.07 13.09
C MET A 1 -10.21 34.61 12.36
N LEU A 2 -9.75 33.37 12.56
CA LEU A 2 -8.59 32.85 11.84
C LEU A 2 -9.00 32.54 10.39
N GLN A 3 -8.32 33.11 9.40
CA GLN A 3 -8.67 32.95 7.99
C GLN A 3 -7.86 31.86 7.29
N ALA A 4 -6.67 31.54 7.82
CA ALA A 4 -5.79 30.49 7.31
C ALA A 4 -5.14 29.76 8.48
N LEU A 5 -5.06 28.43 8.37
CA LEU A 5 -4.41 27.56 9.35
C LEU A 5 -3.42 26.67 8.61
N PHE A 6 -2.17 26.65 9.09
CA PHE A 6 -1.17 25.69 8.67
C PHE A 6 -1.12 24.58 9.73
N ALA A 7 -1.33 23.34 9.29
CA ALA A 7 -1.44 22.20 10.19
C ALA A 7 -0.76 20.97 9.59
N THR A 8 -0.31 20.09 10.47
CA THR A 8 0.19 18.74 10.14
C THR A 8 -0.95 17.73 10.12
N GLU A 9 -0.67 16.52 9.64
CA GLU A 9 -1.64 15.43 9.49
C GLU A 9 -2.48 15.16 10.75
N THR A 10 -1.88 15.23 11.94
CA THR A 10 -2.55 15.01 13.23
C THR A 10 -3.77 15.91 13.45
N PHE A 11 -3.77 17.12 12.89
CA PHE A 11 -4.90 18.03 13.01
C PHE A 11 -6.17 17.49 12.33
N ALA A 12 -6.01 16.71 11.26
CA ALA A 12 -7.15 16.10 10.58
C ALA A 12 -7.81 14.99 11.39
N MET A 13 -7.17 14.47 12.45
CA MET A 13 -7.72 13.43 13.32
C MET A 13 -8.47 14.02 14.53
N ASP A 14 -7.93 15.07 15.15
CA ASP A 14 -8.26 15.42 16.55
C ASP A 14 -9.32 16.51 16.77
N LEU A 15 -9.82 17.21 15.73
CA LEU A 15 -10.75 18.32 15.93
C LEU A 15 -12.03 18.25 15.09
N ASN A 16 -13.13 18.75 15.69
CA ASN A 16 -14.38 19.10 15.01
C ASN A 16 -14.27 20.42 14.21
N MET A 17 -13.11 20.70 13.63
CA MET A 17 -12.88 21.90 12.82
C MET A 17 -12.95 21.54 11.34
N ALA A 18 -13.93 22.13 10.65
CA ALA A 18 -14.05 22.08 9.19
C ALA A 18 -13.66 23.45 8.60
N ALA A 19 -13.01 23.42 7.43
CA ALA A 19 -12.62 24.59 6.67
C ALA A 19 -13.33 24.59 5.32
N ARG A 20 -13.53 25.75 4.69
CA ARG A 20 -14.11 25.79 3.33
C ARG A 20 -13.18 25.14 2.29
N THR A 21 -11.88 25.29 2.49
CA THR A 21 -10.85 24.83 1.54
C THR A 21 -9.73 24.13 2.28
N VAL A 22 -9.29 22.99 1.77
CA VAL A 22 -8.10 22.27 2.23
C VAL A 22 -7.05 22.30 1.13
N VAL A 23 -5.81 22.64 1.47
CA VAL A 23 -4.70 22.70 0.53
C VAL A 23 -3.60 21.74 0.97
N PHE A 24 -3.28 20.78 0.11
CA PHE A 24 -2.15 19.89 0.27
C PHE A 24 -0.93 20.49 -0.43
N THR A 25 0.11 20.80 0.35
CA THR A 25 1.36 21.36 -0.16
C THR A 25 2.25 20.31 -0.82
N ASN A 26 2.09 19.03 -0.44
CA ASN A 26 2.81 17.91 -1.01
C ASN A 26 1.93 16.65 -1.02
N CYS A 27 2.17 15.75 -1.96
CA CYS A 27 1.52 14.43 -2.08
C CYS A 27 2.32 13.32 -1.39
N GLN A 28 3.50 13.63 -0.86
CA GLN A 28 4.37 12.72 -0.13
C GLN A 28 4.53 13.16 1.32
N LYS A 29 4.64 12.19 2.22
CA LYS A 29 4.96 12.39 3.64
C LYS A 29 6.07 11.46 4.10
N PHE A 30 6.73 11.84 5.18
CA PHE A 30 7.77 11.05 5.82
C PHE A 30 7.19 10.22 6.95
N ASP A 31 7.33 8.90 6.87
CA ASP A 31 6.77 7.94 7.84
C ASP A 31 7.78 7.52 8.93
N GLY A 32 8.85 8.30 9.12
CA GLY A 32 9.94 7.97 10.04
C GLY A 32 11.07 7.15 9.42
N LYS A 33 10.83 6.52 8.25
CA LYS A 33 11.82 5.73 7.50
C LYS A 33 12.06 6.29 6.11
N ASP A 34 10.99 6.39 5.32
CA ASP A 34 11.04 6.81 3.93
C ASP A 34 9.97 7.87 3.63
N PHE A 35 10.20 8.61 2.54
CA PHE A 35 9.16 9.44 1.92
C PHE A 35 8.27 8.56 1.06
N ARG A 36 6.99 8.47 1.43
CA ARG A 36 5.98 7.74 0.67
C ARG A 36 4.83 8.64 0.26
N PHE A 37 4.08 8.21 -0.74
CA PHE A 37 2.83 8.88 -1.09
C PHE A 37 1.79 8.70 0.01
N ILE A 38 0.96 9.74 0.17
CA ILE A 38 -0.21 9.71 1.04
C ILE A 38 -1.16 8.62 0.53
N THR A 39 -1.68 7.78 1.42
CA THR A 39 -2.65 6.74 1.03
C THR A 39 -4.01 7.36 0.71
N SER A 40 -4.88 6.60 0.04
CA SER A 40 -6.24 7.07 -0.22
C SER A 40 -7.04 7.28 1.07
N GLY A 41 -6.85 6.45 2.10
CA GLY A 41 -7.49 6.64 3.40
C GLY A 41 -7.07 7.95 4.08
N GLU A 42 -5.77 8.22 4.11
CA GLU A 42 -5.20 9.47 4.66
C GLU A 42 -5.69 10.70 3.88
N TYR A 43 -5.70 10.61 2.55
CA TYR A 43 -6.23 11.67 1.69
C TYR A 43 -7.72 11.93 1.97
N ILE A 44 -8.55 10.89 2.07
CA ILE A 44 -9.98 11.01 2.38
C ILE A 44 -10.19 11.67 3.75
N GLN A 45 -9.40 11.27 4.76
CA GLN A 45 -9.50 11.82 6.11
C GLN A 45 -9.15 13.33 6.16
N MET A 46 -8.07 13.73 5.49
CA MET A 46 -7.63 15.12 5.44
C MET A 46 -8.54 15.99 4.55
N SER A 47 -8.85 15.51 3.35
CA SER A 47 -9.69 16.23 2.38
C SER A 47 -11.15 16.36 2.85
N GLY A 48 -11.64 15.40 3.65
CA GLY A 48 -12.96 15.43 4.27
C GLY A 48 -13.17 16.56 5.28
N ARG A 49 -12.12 17.33 5.62
CA ARG A 49 -12.23 18.56 6.41
C ARG A 49 -12.62 19.78 5.56
N ALA A 50 -12.66 19.65 4.24
CA ALA A 50 -13.14 20.68 3.32
C ALA A 50 -14.68 20.69 3.25
N GLY A 51 -15.26 21.88 3.31
CA GLY A 51 -16.71 22.12 3.27
C GLY A 51 -17.32 22.14 4.68
N ARG A 52 -17.89 23.28 5.08
CA ARG A 52 -18.61 23.41 6.35
C ARG A 52 -20.10 23.19 6.12
N ARG A 53 -20.66 22.17 6.79
CA ARG A 53 -22.08 21.81 6.70
C ARG A 53 -22.98 23.01 6.98
N GLY A 54 -23.82 23.37 6.00
CA GLY A 54 -24.80 24.46 6.10
C GLY A 54 -24.24 25.87 5.90
N LEU A 55 -22.93 26.02 5.63
CA LEU A 55 -22.30 27.32 5.36
C LEU A 55 -21.66 27.39 3.97
N ASP A 56 -21.16 26.27 3.46
CA ASP A 56 -20.54 26.18 2.15
C ASP A 56 -21.34 25.19 1.28
N ASP A 57 -21.57 25.53 0.00
CA ASP A 57 -22.26 24.65 -0.95
C ASP A 57 -21.39 23.43 -1.30
N GLU A 58 -20.08 23.63 -1.39
CA GLU A 58 -19.10 22.61 -1.75
C GLU A 58 -17.79 22.79 -0.96
N GLY A 59 -17.06 21.70 -0.74
CA GLY A 59 -15.71 21.70 -0.17
C GLY A 59 -14.65 21.73 -1.27
N ILE A 60 -13.73 22.69 -1.22
CA ILE A 60 -12.65 22.81 -2.21
C ILE A 60 -11.40 22.11 -1.68
N VAL A 61 -10.82 21.22 -2.48
CA VAL A 61 -9.57 20.55 -2.15
C VAL A 61 -8.55 20.84 -3.25
N ILE A 62 -7.40 21.40 -2.87
CA ILE A 62 -6.32 21.74 -3.79
C ILE A 62 -5.11 20.87 -3.47
N LEU A 63 -4.62 20.13 -4.45
CA LEU A 63 -3.41 19.31 -4.32
C LEU A 63 -2.28 19.91 -5.16
N MET A 64 -1.20 20.33 -4.51
CA MET A 64 0.01 20.76 -5.19
C MET A 64 0.84 19.53 -5.57
N ILE A 65 1.21 19.43 -6.85
CA ILE A 65 1.92 18.28 -7.44
C ILE A 65 3.21 18.78 -8.10
N ASP A 66 4.31 18.08 -7.88
CA ASP A 66 5.58 18.29 -8.58
C ASP A 66 5.70 17.40 -9.84
N GLN A 67 6.55 17.77 -10.80
CA GLN A 67 6.66 17.14 -12.12
C GLN A 67 7.06 15.64 -12.08
N LYS A 68 7.57 15.15 -10.94
CA LYS A 68 8.06 13.77 -10.77
C LYS A 68 6.97 12.72 -10.47
N VAL A 69 5.70 13.12 -10.37
CA VAL A 69 4.62 12.22 -9.94
C VAL A 69 3.89 11.60 -11.14
N THR A 70 3.83 10.27 -11.18
CA THR A 70 3.07 9.55 -12.22
C THR A 70 1.56 9.76 -12.03
N PRO A 71 0.79 10.08 -13.09
CA PRO A 71 -0.65 10.32 -12.99
C PRO A 71 -1.46 9.16 -12.38
N SER A 72 -0.99 7.92 -12.54
CA SER A 72 -1.63 6.73 -11.96
C SER A 72 -1.68 6.79 -10.43
N VAL A 73 -0.61 7.28 -9.80
CA VAL A 73 -0.48 7.38 -8.34
C VAL A 73 -1.47 8.42 -7.79
N VAL A 74 -1.53 9.59 -8.43
CA VAL A 74 -2.47 10.65 -8.04
C VAL A 74 -3.91 10.16 -8.20
N LYS A 75 -4.21 9.46 -9.30
CA LYS A 75 -5.54 8.88 -9.53
C LYS A 75 -5.90 7.87 -8.43
N SER A 76 -4.98 6.98 -8.07
CA SER A 76 -5.21 6.01 -6.99
C SER A 76 -5.37 6.65 -5.62
N MET A 77 -4.71 7.78 -5.36
CA MET A 77 -4.84 8.51 -4.09
C MET A 77 -6.20 9.22 -3.99
N VAL A 78 -6.61 9.93 -5.05
CA VAL A 78 -7.84 10.75 -5.04
C VAL A 78 -9.10 9.90 -5.23
N GLN A 79 -9.06 8.89 -6.12
CA GLN A 79 -10.20 8.01 -6.42
C GLN A 79 -10.10 6.66 -5.71
N GLY A 80 -9.12 6.49 -4.84
CA GLY A 80 -8.93 5.25 -4.09
C GLY A 80 -10.05 5.03 -3.08
N LYS A 81 -10.18 3.78 -2.64
CA LYS A 81 -11.07 3.43 -1.53
C LYS A 81 -10.38 3.73 -0.21
N ALA A 82 -11.15 3.85 0.87
CA ALA A 82 -10.59 3.87 2.20
C ALA A 82 -9.75 2.61 2.44
N ASP A 83 -8.61 2.77 3.11
CA ASP A 83 -7.71 1.66 3.39
C ASP A 83 -8.38 0.65 4.33
N PRO A 84 -8.22 -0.67 4.09
CA PRO A 84 -8.70 -1.67 5.03
C PRO A 84 -7.95 -1.56 6.35
N ILE A 85 -8.64 -1.79 7.45
CA ILE A 85 -8.03 -1.87 8.78
C ILE A 85 -7.29 -3.20 8.85
N ASN A 86 -5.96 -3.17 8.72
CA ASN A 86 -5.10 -4.33 8.87
C ASN A 86 -4.52 -4.38 10.28
N SER A 87 -4.49 -5.57 10.88
CA SER A 87 -3.92 -5.75 12.20
C SER A 87 -2.41 -5.49 12.21
N ALA A 88 -1.95 -4.63 13.10
CA ALA A 88 -0.53 -4.41 13.39
C ALA A 88 -0.03 -5.28 14.57
N PHE A 89 -0.80 -6.31 14.93
CA PHE A 89 -0.49 -7.18 16.06
C PHE A 89 0.85 -7.91 15.86
N HIS A 90 1.74 -7.77 16.83
CA HIS A 90 3.02 -8.47 16.90
C HIS A 90 3.34 -8.77 18.37
N LEU A 91 4.08 -9.84 18.62
CA LEU A 91 4.48 -10.24 19.97
C LEU A 91 5.60 -9.34 20.48
N ILE A 92 5.42 -8.85 21.71
CA ILE A 92 6.42 -8.04 22.44
C ILE A 92 6.79 -8.78 23.72
N TYR A 93 8.06 -8.72 24.14
CA TYR A 93 8.54 -9.42 25.34
C TYR A 93 7.68 -9.16 26.58
N ASN A 94 7.32 -7.90 26.85
CA ASN A 94 6.46 -7.55 27.98
C ASN A 94 5.08 -8.22 27.91
N MET A 95 4.50 -8.33 26.72
CA MET A 95 3.22 -9.02 26.52
C MET A 95 3.34 -10.50 26.88
N VAL A 96 4.38 -11.18 26.39
CA VAL A 96 4.61 -12.60 26.68
C VAL A 96 4.84 -12.83 28.18
N LEU A 97 5.66 -11.99 28.82
CA LEU A 97 5.92 -12.09 30.26
C LEU A 97 4.66 -11.88 31.10
N ASN A 98 3.82 -10.89 30.74
CA ASN A 98 2.56 -10.66 31.44
C ASN A 98 1.57 -11.81 31.23
N LEU A 99 1.56 -12.44 30.05
CA LEU A 99 0.70 -13.60 29.77
C LEU A 99 1.17 -14.83 30.56
N LEU A 100 2.47 -15.10 30.63
CA LEU A 100 3.03 -16.21 31.41
C LEU A 100 2.87 -16.00 32.92
N GLY A 101 2.80 -14.76 33.39
CA GLY A 101 2.63 -14.41 34.80
C GLY A 101 1.20 -14.59 35.32
N VAL A 102 0.22 -14.77 34.44
CA VAL A 102 -1.18 -14.99 34.80
C VAL A 102 -1.53 -16.44 34.53
N GLU A 103 -1.69 -17.25 35.60
CA GLU A 103 -1.88 -18.72 35.50
C GLU A 103 -3.10 -19.14 34.66
N GLU A 104 -4.08 -18.25 34.45
CA GLU A 104 -5.32 -18.55 33.73
C GLU A 104 -5.29 -18.22 32.22
N ILE A 105 -4.24 -17.58 31.70
CA ILE A 105 -4.20 -17.11 30.30
C ILE A 105 -3.11 -17.83 29.51
N ASN A 106 -3.51 -18.72 28.61
CA ASN A 106 -2.58 -19.32 27.64
C ASN A 106 -2.24 -18.30 26.54
N PRO A 107 -0.95 -17.97 26.30
CA PRO A 107 -0.56 -17.03 25.27
C PRO A 107 -0.98 -17.49 23.86
N GLU A 108 -0.99 -18.79 23.60
CA GLU A 108 -1.48 -19.38 22.35
C GLU A 108 -2.95 -19.04 22.11
N TYR A 109 -3.78 -19.07 23.15
CA TYR A 109 -5.20 -18.74 23.05
C TYR A 109 -5.43 -17.28 22.66
N MET A 110 -4.60 -16.36 23.16
CA MET A 110 -4.66 -14.95 22.75
C MET A 110 -4.22 -14.78 21.29
N LEU A 111 -3.19 -15.51 20.85
CA LEU A 111 -2.72 -15.49 19.46
C LEU A 111 -3.81 -15.97 18.49
N GLU A 112 -4.48 -17.06 18.82
CA GLU A 112 -5.57 -17.62 18.01
C GLU A 112 -6.73 -16.64 17.84
N ARG A 113 -7.05 -15.87 18.89
CA ARG A 113 -8.13 -14.86 18.88
C ARG A 113 -7.68 -13.48 18.40
N SER A 114 -6.41 -13.30 18.02
CA SER A 114 -5.92 -12.02 17.55
C SER A 114 -6.61 -11.62 16.23
N PHE A 115 -6.83 -10.32 16.03
CA PHE A 115 -7.41 -9.81 14.78
C PHE A 115 -6.51 -10.15 13.58
N TYR A 116 -5.20 -10.27 13.79
CA TYR A 116 -4.26 -10.71 12.75
C TYR A 116 -4.54 -12.15 12.30
N GLN A 117 -4.74 -13.07 13.25
CA GLN A 117 -5.06 -14.46 12.94
C GLN A 117 -6.43 -14.59 12.27
N PHE A 118 -7.43 -13.84 12.74
CA PHE A 118 -8.74 -13.77 12.10
C PHE A 118 -8.67 -13.33 10.63
N GLN A 119 -7.92 -12.26 10.34
CA GLN A 119 -7.73 -11.78 8.97
C GLN A 119 -7.05 -12.81 8.08
N ASN A 120 -5.99 -13.47 8.58
CA ASN A 120 -5.31 -14.51 7.81
C ASN A 120 -6.23 -15.71 7.54
N GLN A 121 -6.96 -16.18 8.54
CA GLN A 121 -7.91 -17.29 8.37
C GLN A 121 -9.04 -16.96 7.40
N ALA A 122 -9.55 -15.73 7.42
CA ALA A 122 -10.60 -15.29 6.50
C ALA A 122 -10.12 -15.23 5.04
N VAL A 123 -8.83 -14.95 4.80
CA VAL A 123 -8.25 -14.81 3.45
C VAL A 123 -7.83 -16.16 2.84
N ILE A 124 -7.55 -17.19 3.65
CA ILE A 124 -7.08 -18.51 3.18
C ILE A 124 -8.01 -19.17 2.16
N PRO A 125 -9.35 -19.25 2.37
CA PRO A 125 -10.25 -19.89 1.40
C PRO A 125 -10.18 -19.26 0.01
N ASP A 126 -10.24 -17.93 -0.04
CA ASP A 126 -10.15 -17.16 -1.29
C ASP A 126 -8.80 -17.39 -2.01
N LEU A 127 -7.71 -17.51 -1.27
CA LEU A 127 -6.40 -17.82 -1.83
C LEU A 127 -6.36 -19.24 -2.41
N ILE A 128 -6.91 -20.22 -1.70
CA ILE A 128 -7.00 -21.60 -2.18
C ILE A 128 -7.80 -21.67 -3.49
N ASP A 129 -8.91 -20.94 -3.58
CA ASP A 129 -9.75 -20.92 -4.78
C ASP A 129 -9.05 -20.24 -5.96
N LYS A 130 -8.30 -19.15 -5.72
CA LYS A 130 -7.46 -18.51 -6.75
C LYS A 130 -6.37 -19.45 -7.25
N VAL A 131 -5.70 -20.19 -6.35
CA VAL A 131 -4.68 -21.17 -6.72
C VAL A 131 -5.30 -22.30 -7.55
N LYS A 132 -6.44 -22.84 -7.15
CA LYS A 132 -7.17 -23.87 -7.91
C LYS A 132 -7.58 -23.37 -9.30
N ALA A 133 -8.10 -22.15 -9.40
CA ALA A 133 -8.48 -21.54 -10.68
C ALA A 133 -7.26 -21.42 -11.61
N LYS A 134 -6.14 -20.89 -11.11
CA LYS A 134 -4.89 -20.78 -11.88
C LYS A 134 -4.31 -22.13 -12.25
N GLN A 135 -4.39 -23.13 -11.36
CA GLN A 135 -3.95 -24.49 -11.66
C GLN A 135 -4.79 -25.11 -12.77
N LYS A 136 -6.10 -24.84 -12.80
CA LYS A 136 -6.98 -25.30 -13.88
C LYS A 136 -6.64 -24.64 -15.21
N GLU A 137 -6.40 -23.34 -15.22
CA GLU A 137 -5.93 -22.61 -16.41
C GLU A 137 -4.59 -23.18 -16.91
N TYR A 138 -3.65 -23.45 -16.01
CA TYR A 138 -2.36 -24.07 -16.33
C TYR A 138 -2.53 -25.47 -16.93
N ASN A 139 -3.33 -26.33 -16.29
CA ASN A 139 -3.55 -27.70 -16.76
C ASN A 139 -4.31 -27.77 -18.09
N ALA A 140 -5.13 -26.76 -18.41
CA ALA A 140 -5.83 -26.65 -19.69
C ALA A 140 -4.89 -26.22 -20.83
N LEU A 141 -3.75 -25.61 -20.51
CA LEU A 141 -2.74 -25.20 -21.47
C LEU A 141 -1.88 -26.41 -21.86
N SER A 142 -2.17 -27.00 -23.01
CA SER A 142 -1.31 -28.03 -23.61
C SER A 142 -0.41 -27.37 -24.66
N ILE A 143 0.91 -27.40 -24.44
CA ILE A 143 1.91 -26.88 -25.37
C ILE A 143 2.62 -28.06 -26.03
N GLU A 144 2.59 -28.12 -27.36
CA GLU A 144 3.35 -29.11 -28.12
C GLU A 144 4.85 -28.92 -27.91
N GLN A 145 5.59 -30.00 -27.64
CA GLN A 145 7.05 -29.97 -27.42
C GLN A 145 7.51 -28.97 -26.34
N GLU A 146 6.82 -28.93 -25.20
CA GLU A 146 7.10 -28.03 -24.06
C GLU A 146 8.59 -27.98 -23.68
N GLN A 147 9.29 -29.10 -23.65
CA GLN A 147 10.72 -29.15 -23.29
C GLN A 147 11.62 -28.37 -24.26
N SER A 148 11.34 -28.46 -25.56
CA SER A 148 12.13 -27.77 -26.59
C SER A 148 11.84 -26.27 -26.58
N ILE A 149 10.57 -25.89 -26.41
CA ILE A 149 10.14 -24.49 -26.33
C ILE A 149 10.68 -23.84 -25.04
N ALA A 150 10.61 -24.53 -23.90
CA ALA A 150 11.18 -24.06 -22.65
C ALA A 150 12.69 -23.82 -22.77
N SER A 151 13.41 -24.74 -23.41
CA SER A 151 14.85 -24.59 -23.68
C SER A 151 15.14 -23.37 -24.57
N TYR A 152 14.36 -23.18 -25.64
CA TYR A 152 14.50 -22.02 -26.53
C TYR A 152 14.21 -20.70 -25.79
N CYS A 153 13.11 -20.63 -25.03
CA CYS A 153 12.75 -19.45 -24.25
C CYS A 153 13.80 -19.14 -23.18
N HIS A 154 14.39 -20.16 -22.56
CA HIS A 154 15.47 -19.99 -21.59
C HIS A 154 16.71 -19.35 -22.25
N ILE A 155 17.16 -19.90 -23.38
CA ILE A 155 18.30 -19.36 -24.14
C ILE A 155 18.01 -17.93 -24.61
N ARG A 156 16.80 -17.66 -25.09
CA ARG A 156 16.41 -16.32 -25.56
C ARG A 156 16.40 -15.29 -24.42
N SER A 157 15.87 -15.66 -23.26
CA SER A 157 15.91 -14.82 -22.05
C SER A 157 17.35 -14.53 -21.62
N GLN A 158 18.23 -15.53 -21.69
CA GLN A 158 19.66 -15.36 -21.39
C GLN A 158 20.35 -14.42 -22.37
N LEU A 159 20.05 -14.51 -23.67
CA LEU A 159 20.59 -13.61 -24.68
C LEU A 159 20.11 -12.16 -24.49
N GLU A 160 18.85 -11.95 -24.12
CA GLU A 160 18.34 -10.61 -23.79
C GLU A 160 19.04 -10.03 -22.55
N LEU A 161 19.21 -10.83 -21.51
CA LEU A 161 19.95 -10.44 -20.31
C LEU A 161 21.39 -10.05 -20.68
N LEU A 162 22.09 -10.89 -21.42
CA LEU A 162 23.48 -10.65 -21.83
C LEU A 162 23.59 -9.43 -22.75
N GLY A 163 22.64 -9.24 -23.68
CA GLY A 163 22.56 -8.07 -24.53
C GLY A 163 22.35 -6.78 -23.74
N SER A 164 21.51 -6.80 -22.71
CA SER A 164 21.31 -5.66 -21.80
C SER A 164 22.58 -5.33 -21.01
N GLN A 165 23.29 -6.35 -20.51
CA GLN A 165 24.56 -6.20 -19.80
C GLN A 165 25.66 -5.66 -20.72
N PHE A 166 25.73 -6.15 -21.96
CA PHE A 166 26.68 -5.69 -22.95
C PHE A 166 26.43 -4.24 -23.35
N ARG A 167 25.16 -3.86 -23.58
CA ARG A 167 24.77 -2.46 -23.83
C ARG A 167 25.12 -1.58 -22.63
N ALA A 168 24.85 -2.02 -21.41
CA ALA A 168 25.23 -1.30 -20.19
C ALA A 168 26.74 -1.15 -20.04
N PHE A 169 27.53 -2.14 -20.47
CA PHE A 169 28.99 -2.08 -20.47
C PHE A 169 29.54 -1.08 -21.49
N ILE A 170 29.07 -1.13 -22.74
CA ILE A 170 29.50 -0.19 -23.80
C ILE A 170 29.11 1.25 -23.47
N THR A 171 27.93 1.45 -22.86
CA THR A 171 27.45 2.80 -22.51
C THR A 171 28.10 3.38 -21.25
N LYS A 172 29.10 2.71 -20.67
CA LYS A 172 29.90 3.29 -19.59
C LYS A 172 30.77 4.43 -20.15
N PRO A 173 30.93 5.53 -19.39
CA PRO A 173 31.70 6.69 -19.83
C PRO A 173 33.21 6.44 -20.04
N GLU A 174 33.75 5.28 -19.66
CA GLU A 174 35.12 4.87 -20.02
C GLU A 174 35.28 4.43 -21.49
N TYR A 175 34.18 4.11 -22.18
CA TYR A 175 34.16 3.53 -23.54
C TYR A 175 33.37 4.37 -24.56
N ILE A 176 32.94 5.59 -24.18
CA ILE A 176 32.34 6.62 -25.05
C ILE A 176 33.36 7.75 -25.19
#